data_AF-A0A2N5MEG9-F1
#
_entry.id   AF-A0A2N5MEG9-F1
#
_cell.length_a   1.000
_cell.length_b   1.000
_cell.length_c   1.000
_cell.angle_alpha   90.00
_cell.angle_beta   90.00
_cell.angle_gamma   90.00
#
_symmetry.space_group_name_H-M   'P 1'
#
loop_
_entity.id
_entity.type
_entity.pdbx_description
1 polymer ?
#
loop_
_entity_poly.entity_id
_entity_poly.type
_entity_poly.pdbx_seq_one_letter_code
_entity_poly.pdbx_strand_id
1 'polypeptide(L)'
;MKKVLGFAKRRWKYILTALIALVIGANMGPSQEEVDAAIKKNNDLNTKIDEKDDKIASLTDDNKELSAKVKEAQPFFKLKEEERKKKEAEAKAAEEKRLAAQKAKEEAAAKEAERIAAEEQRKQEEKEKQGYNTGITYDQLARTPDNYIGEKVKFRGKVVQVLEGDGETQIRLAVNDNYDKILFASFDASIVGLRVLEDDTITIMGISAGLISYDSTMGGQISIPGVSIEKIEQ
;
A
#
# COMPACT_ATOMS: atom_id res chain seq x y z
N MET A 1 68.63 -28.10 109.72
CA MET A 1 67.23 -27.63 109.51
C MET A 1 66.80 -26.43 110.37
N LYS A 2 67.31 -26.19 111.60
CA LYS A 2 66.89 -25.03 112.43
C LYS A 2 67.26 -23.63 111.87
N LYS A 3 68.34 -23.49 111.07
CA LYS A 3 68.73 -22.19 110.48
C LYS A 3 67.81 -21.72 109.34
N VAL A 4 67.24 -22.63 108.56
CA VAL A 4 66.34 -22.31 107.43
C VAL A 4 64.96 -21.86 107.94
N LEU A 5 64.46 -22.52 109.00
CA LEU A 5 63.20 -22.16 109.66
C LEU A 5 63.23 -20.77 110.32
N GLY A 6 64.38 -20.36 110.88
CA GLY A 6 64.54 -19.03 111.47
C GLY A 6 64.52 -17.90 110.42
N PHE A 7 65.13 -18.14 109.26
CA PHE A 7 65.15 -17.17 108.16
C PHE A 7 63.77 -16.97 107.54
N ALA A 8 63.03 -18.06 107.31
CA ALA A 8 61.65 -18.01 106.82
C ALA A 8 60.71 -17.28 107.80
N LYS A 9 60.84 -17.50 109.11
CA LYS A 9 60.02 -16.80 110.13
C LYS A 9 60.30 -15.30 110.19
N ARG A 10 61.56 -14.87 110.07
CA ARG A 10 61.93 -13.45 110.20
C ARG A 10 61.62 -12.63 108.96
N ARG A 11 61.57 -13.28 107.77
CA ARG A 11 61.32 -12.61 106.48
C ARG A 11 60.01 -13.01 105.80
N TRP A 12 59.11 -13.73 106.48
CA TRP A 12 57.79 -14.15 105.95
C TRP A 12 57.02 -13.00 105.30
N LYS A 13 57.00 -11.81 105.90
CA LYS A 13 56.30 -10.65 105.35
C LYS A 13 56.77 -10.28 103.94
N TYR A 14 58.09 -10.35 103.70
CA TYR A 14 58.67 -10.06 102.39
C TYR A 14 58.39 -11.17 101.36
N ILE A 15 58.36 -12.42 101.82
CA ILE A 15 57.99 -13.57 100.98
C ILE A 15 56.51 -13.49 100.58
N LEU A 16 55.64 -13.10 101.51
CA LEU A 16 54.21 -12.93 101.25
C LEU A 16 53.95 -11.76 100.30
N THR A 17 54.62 -10.62 100.47
CA THR A 17 54.50 -9.48 99.53
C THR A 17 55.05 -9.82 98.15
N ALA A 18 56.13 -10.60 98.05
CA ALA A 18 56.64 -11.07 96.77
C ALA A 18 55.67 -12.05 96.08
N LEU A 19 55.02 -12.92 96.84
CA LEU A 19 53.97 -13.82 96.33
C LEU A 19 52.74 -13.06 95.86
N ILE A 20 52.27 -12.06 96.63
CA ILE A 20 51.13 -11.23 96.24
C ILE A 20 51.48 -10.40 95.00
N ALA A 21 52.68 -9.82 94.92
CA ALA A 21 53.14 -9.10 93.73
C ALA A 21 53.24 -10.01 92.50
N LEU A 22 53.66 -11.27 92.68
CA LEU A 22 53.74 -12.27 91.61
C LEU A 22 52.35 -12.73 91.14
N VAL A 23 51.39 -12.88 92.06
CA VAL A 23 50.00 -13.25 91.74
C VAL A 23 49.24 -12.09 91.07
N ILE A 24 49.48 -10.85 91.50
CA ILE A 24 48.89 -9.65 90.88
C ILE A 24 49.52 -9.40 89.50
N GLY A 25 50.84 -9.55 89.37
CA GLY A 25 51.55 -9.38 88.09
C GLY A 25 51.20 -10.43 87.03
N ALA A 26 50.72 -11.61 87.43
CA ALA A 26 50.35 -12.69 86.52
C ALA A 26 48.89 -12.66 86.02
N ASN A 27 47.98 -11.90 86.65
CA ASN A 27 46.52 -11.97 86.38
C ASN A 27 45.88 -10.66 85.86
N MET A 28 46.65 -9.61 85.52
CA MET A 28 46.09 -8.30 85.13
C MET A 28 46.56 -7.78 83.75
N GLY A 29 46.74 -8.66 82.77
CA GLY A 29 46.96 -8.29 81.36
C GLY A 29 46.16 -9.19 80.41
N PRO A 30 45.84 -8.74 79.18
CA PRO A 30 45.22 -9.61 78.18
C PRO A 30 46.11 -10.83 77.98
N SER A 31 45.50 -11.99 77.74
CA SER A 31 46.27 -13.22 77.53
C SER A 31 47.13 -13.06 76.28
N GLN A 32 48.26 -13.79 76.22
CA GLN A 32 49.13 -13.76 75.03
C GLN A 32 48.34 -14.12 73.76
N GLU A 33 47.37 -15.02 73.85
CA GLU A 33 46.49 -15.42 72.75
C GLU A 33 45.59 -14.27 72.27
N GLU A 34 45.06 -13.45 73.19
CA GLU A 34 44.24 -12.27 72.84
C GLU A 34 45.06 -11.19 72.14
N VAL A 35 46.31 -10.98 72.60
CA VAL A 35 47.25 -10.04 71.97
C VAL A 35 47.63 -10.52 70.57
N ASP A 36 47.97 -11.80 70.41
CA ASP A 36 48.35 -12.38 69.12
C ASP A 36 47.17 -12.37 68.13
N ALA A 37 45.94 -12.63 68.61
CA ALA A 37 44.73 -12.53 67.80
C ALA A 37 44.44 -11.09 67.33
N ALA A 38 44.66 -10.09 68.19
CA ALA A 38 44.50 -8.68 67.84
C ALA A 38 45.55 -8.23 66.81
N ILE A 39 46.81 -8.66 66.96
CA ILE A 39 47.88 -8.39 65.98
C ILE A 39 47.54 -9.02 64.64
N LYS A 40 47.11 -10.28 64.62
CA LYS A 40 46.70 -10.98 63.38
C LYS A 40 45.54 -10.25 62.68
N LYS A 41 44.55 -9.78 63.43
CA LYS A 41 43.41 -9.02 62.89
C LYS A 41 43.84 -7.66 62.33
N ASN A 42 44.73 -6.93 63.01
CA ASN A 42 45.27 -5.67 62.50
C ASN A 42 46.08 -5.87 61.21
N ASN A 43 46.88 -6.94 61.14
CA ASN A 43 47.62 -7.25 59.92
C ASN A 43 46.68 -7.60 58.76
N ASP A 44 45.65 -8.42 58.98
CA ASP A 44 44.62 -8.73 57.97
C ASP A 44 43.83 -7.50 57.52
N LEU A 45 43.51 -6.59 58.44
CA LEU A 45 42.87 -5.31 58.12
C LEU A 45 43.78 -4.41 57.28
N ASN A 46 45.06 -4.33 57.61
CA ASN A 46 46.03 -3.56 56.82
C ASN A 46 46.17 -4.14 55.41
N THR A 47 46.29 -5.46 55.26
CA THR A 47 46.30 -6.10 53.93
C THR A 47 45.04 -5.77 53.13
N LYS A 48 43.86 -5.80 53.75
CA LYS A 48 42.60 -5.43 53.09
C LYS A 48 42.48 -3.95 52.75
N ILE A 49 43.14 -3.07 53.49
CA ILE A 49 43.20 -1.64 53.17
C ILE A 49 44.09 -1.45 51.96
N ASP A 50 45.28 -2.05 51.94
CA ASP A 50 46.20 -2.00 50.80
C ASP A 50 45.54 -2.53 49.51
N GLU A 51 44.87 -3.69 49.58
CA GLU A 51 44.12 -4.26 48.44
C GLU A 51 43.00 -3.34 47.93
N LYS A 52 42.33 -2.63 48.84
CA LYS A 52 41.26 -1.68 48.47
C LYS A 52 41.83 -0.41 47.87
N ASP A 53 42.94 0.09 48.39
CA ASP A 53 43.61 1.28 47.88
C ASP A 53 44.16 1.02 46.48
N ASP A 54 44.75 -0.15 46.22
CA ASP A 54 45.16 -0.59 44.89
C ASP A 54 43.97 -0.68 43.91
N LYS A 55 42.84 -1.19 44.39
CA LYS A 55 41.61 -1.26 43.58
C LYS A 55 40.98 0.10 43.31
N ILE A 56 41.06 1.03 44.28
CA ILE A 56 40.60 2.40 44.09
C ILE A 56 41.49 3.13 43.08
N ALA A 57 42.81 2.93 43.16
CA ALA A 57 43.76 3.48 42.21
C ALA A 57 43.46 2.98 40.78
N SER A 58 43.30 1.68 40.59
CA SER A 58 42.98 1.11 39.27
C SER A 58 41.65 1.59 38.72
N LEU A 59 40.59 1.63 39.54
CA LEU A 59 39.28 2.15 39.13
C LEU A 59 39.33 3.64 38.80
N THR A 60 40.21 4.41 39.44
CA THR A 60 40.37 5.84 39.16
C THR A 60 41.05 6.04 37.80
N ASP A 61 42.07 5.25 37.49
CA ASP A 61 42.75 5.28 36.19
C ASP A 61 41.82 4.80 35.07
N ASP A 62 41.08 3.71 35.27
CA ASP A 62 40.08 3.20 34.32
C ASP A 62 39.00 4.25 34.03
N ASN A 63 38.47 4.91 35.06
CA ASN A 63 37.47 5.97 34.88
C ASN A 63 38.02 7.18 34.13
N LYS A 64 39.29 7.52 34.35
CA LYS A 64 39.97 8.61 33.62
C LYS A 64 40.12 8.26 32.14
N GLU A 65 40.53 7.02 31.82
CA GLU A 65 40.63 6.52 30.45
C GLU A 65 39.26 6.45 29.76
N LEU A 66 38.25 5.91 30.44
CA LEU A 66 36.88 5.84 29.94
C LEU A 66 36.30 7.24 29.70
N SER A 67 36.54 8.19 30.60
CA SER A 67 36.12 9.59 30.43
C SER A 67 36.75 10.23 29.19
N ALA A 68 38.04 9.96 28.92
CA ALA A 68 38.73 10.45 27.73
C ALA A 68 38.11 9.86 26.44
N LYS A 69 37.91 8.54 26.39
CA LYS A 69 37.27 7.86 25.24
C LYS A 69 35.85 8.35 24.98
N VAL A 70 35.08 8.61 26.04
CA VAL A 70 33.73 9.17 25.91
C VAL A 70 33.77 10.57 25.29
N LYS A 71 34.72 11.43 25.69
CA LYS A 71 34.89 12.77 25.10
C LYS A 71 35.31 12.70 23.63
N GLU A 72 36.21 11.80 23.27
CA GLU A 72 36.62 11.58 21.88
C GLU A 72 35.46 11.05 21.01
N ALA A 73 34.56 10.24 21.58
CA ALA A 73 33.41 9.71 20.86
C ALA A 73 32.20 10.68 20.79
N GLN A 74 32.12 11.71 21.65
CA GLN A 74 31.01 12.69 21.66
C GLN A 74 30.73 13.34 20.30
N PRO A 75 31.74 13.81 19.52
CA PRO A 75 31.51 14.35 18.18
C PRO A 75 30.91 13.31 17.22
N PHE A 76 31.33 12.05 17.32
CA PHE A 76 30.82 10.97 16.48
C PHE A 76 29.33 10.69 16.75
N PHE A 77 28.92 10.71 18.03
CA PHE A 77 27.50 10.57 18.39
C PHE A 77 26.64 11.72 17.86
N LYS A 78 27.14 12.97 17.96
CA LYS A 78 26.44 14.15 17.43
C LYS A 78 26.28 14.12 15.91
N LEU A 79 27.35 13.76 15.19
CA LEU A 79 27.31 13.65 13.73
C LEU A 79 26.28 12.60 13.28
N LYS A 80 26.27 11.44 13.95
CA LYS A 80 25.32 10.36 13.67
C LYS A 80 23.87 10.76 13.93
N GLU A 81 23.62 11.60 14.94
CA GLU A 81 22.28 12.13 15.22
C GLU A 81 21.82 13.14 14.15
N GLU A 82 22.70 14.06 13.75
CA GLU A 82 22.41 15.06 12.71
C GLU A 82 22.20 14.41 11.33
N GLU A 83 23.00 13.40 10.95
CA GLU A 83 22.77 12.63 9.72
C GLU A 83 21.42 11.93 9.72
N ARG A 84 21.00 11.38 10.87
CA ARG A 84 19.69 10.74 11.01
C ARG A 84 18.56 11.75 10.85
N LYS A 85 18.66 12.92 11.50
CA LYS A 85 17.68 14.01 11.34
C LYS A 85 17.59 14.50 9.90
N LYS A 86 18.73 14.65 9.22
CA LYS A 86 18.76 15.05 7.80
C LYS A 86 18.12 14.01 6.89
N LYS A 87 18.42 12.71 7.08
CA LYS A 87 17.79 11.62 6.33
C LYS A 87 16.28 11.54 6.59
N GLU A 88 15.84 11.76 7.83
CA GLU A 88 14.42 11.78 8.16
C GLU A 88 13.69 12.98 7.53
N ALA A 89 14.30 14.17 7.56
CA ALA A 89 13.77 15.36 6.91
C ALA A 89 13.71 15.20 5.38
N GLU A 90 14.74 14.62 4.77
CA GLU A 90 14.77 14.32 3.33
C GLU A 90 13.71 13.27 2.94
N ALA A 91 13.55 12.21 3.73
CA ALA A 91 12.50 11.21 3.52
C ALA A 91 11.09 11.81 3.63
N LYS A 92 10.85 12.65 4.65
CA LYS A 92 9.57 13.37 4.81
C LYS A 92 9.29 14.32 3.64
N ALA A 93 10.28 15.09 3.20
CA ALA A 93 10.14 15.99 2.06
C ALA A 93 9.92 15.23 0.74
N ALA A 94 10.58 14.07 0.56
CA ALA A 94 10.38 13.21 -0.60
C ALA A 94 8.99 12.56 -0.60
N GLU A 95 8.51 12.13 0.56
CA GLU A 95 7.17 11.57 0.73
C GLU A 95 6.08 12.62 0.46
N GLU A 96 6.23 13.83 0.99
CA GLU A 96 5.30 14.94 0.76
C GLU A 96 5.25 15.33 -0.73
N LYS A 97 6.41 15.42 -1.40
CA LYS A 97 6.47 15.66 -2.85
C LYS A 97 5.79 14.54 -3.64
N ARG A 98 5.97 13.28 -3.25
CA ARG A 98 5.33 12.14 -3.90
C ARG A 98 3.81 12.18 -3.72
N LEU A 99 3.33 12.48 -2.51
CA LEU A 99 1.90 12.62 -2.23
C LEU A 99 1.27 13.79 -3.00
N ALA A 100 1.97 14.93 -3.08
CA ALA A 100 1.51 16.07 -3.87
C ALA A 100 1.46 15.75 -5.38
N ALA A 101 2.49 15.07 -5.91
CA ALA A 101 2.51 14.65 -7.30
C ALA A 101 1.43 13.60 -7.62
N GLN A 102 1.14 12.69 -6.69
CA GLN A 102 0.07 11.70 -6.85
C GLN A 102 -1.30 12.37 -6.87
N LYS A 103 -1.59 13.26 -5.91
CA LYS A 103 -2.85 14.02 -5.90
C LYS A 103 -3.06 14.85 -7.17
N ALA A 104 -2.01 15.50 -7.67
CA ALA A 104 -2.09 16.27 -8.92
C ALA A 104 -2.38 15.37 -10.14
N LYS A 105 -1.81 14.16 -10.20
CA LYS A 105 -2.13 13.18 -11.25
C LYS A 105 -3.55 12.66 -11.16
N GLU A 106 -4.02 12.33 -9.95
CA GLU A 106 -5.39 11.87 -9.72
C GLU A 106 -6.42 12.94 -10.09
N GLU A 107 -6.18 14.21 -9.72
CA GLU A 107 -7.06 15.32 -10.09
C GLU A 107 -7.08 15.57 -11.61
N ALA A 108 -5.91 15.48 -12.27
CA ALA A 108 -5.84 15.60 -13.73
C ALA A 108 -6.57 14.46 -14.44
N ALA A 109 -6.43 13.21 -13.95
CA ALA A 109 -7.14 12.05 -14.49
C ALA A 109 -8.66 12.15 -14.28
N ALA A 110 -9.10 12.65 -13.11
CA ALA A 110 -10.52 12.87 -12.83
C ALA A 110 -11.14 13.92 -13.76
N LYS A 111 -10.47 15.06 -13.98
CA LYS A 111 -10.93 16.11 -14.91
C LYS A 111 -10.98 15.62 -16.36
N GLU A 112 -10.02 14.81 -16.78
CA GLU A 112 -10.04 14.22 -18.12
C GLU A 112 -11.19 13.23 -18.29
N ALA A 113 -11.42 12.36 -17.30
CA ALA A 113 -12.54 11.42 -17.33
C ALA A 113 -13.89 12.14 -17.35
N GLU A 114 -14.05 13.22 -16.56
CA GLU A 114 -15.25 14.05 -16.57
C GLU A 114 -15.48 14.73 -17.94
N ARG A 115 -14.41 15.25 -18.56
CA ARG A 115 -14.50 15.84 -19.90
C ARG A 115 -14.91 14.83 -20.96
N ILE A 116 -14.34 13.64 -20.94
CA ILE A 116 -14.70 12.56 -21.88
C ILE A 116 -16.16 12.16 -21.68
N ALA A 117 -16.60 11.96 -20.43
CA ALA A 117 -17.98 11.62 -20.12
C ALA A 117 -18.97 12.72 -20.56
N ALA A 118 -18.63 13.99 -20.34
CA ALA A 118 -19.45 15.12 -20.78
C ALA A 118 -19.51 15.25 -22.31
N GLU A 119 -18.41 14.98 -23.01
CA GLU A 119 -18.39 14.98 -24.49
C GLU A 119 -19.20 13.82 -25.07
N GLU A 120 -19.10 12.62 -24.46
CA GLU A 120 -19.88 11.45 -24.87
C GLU A 120 -21.38 11.66 -24.64
N GLN A 121 -21.76 12.21 -23.47
CA GLN A 121 -23.14 12.61 -23.20
C GLN A 121 -23.65 13.63 -24.22
N ARG A 122 -22.86 14.67 -24.53
CA ARG A 122 -23.24 15.65 -25.55
C ARG A 122 -23.43 15.03 -26.94
N LYS A 123 -22.54 14.12 -27.34
CA LYS A 123 -22.67 13.40 -28.63
C LYS A 123 -23.93 12.53 -28.63
N GLN A 124 -24.23 11.87 -27.53
CA GLN A 124 -25.43 11.05 -27.41
C GLN A 124 -26.72 11.90 -27.46
N GLU A 125 -26.77 13.00 -26.72
CA GLU A 125 -27.89 13.95 -26.79
C GLU A 125 -28.07 14.55 -28.20
N GLU A 126 -26.98 14.82 -28.90
CA GLU A 126 -27.02 15.31 -30.28
C GLU A 126 -27.59 14.25 -31.23
N LYS A 127 -27.14 12.99 -31.11
CA LYS A 127 -27.71 11.86 -31.86
C LYS A 127 -29.19 11.65 -31.55
N GLU A 128 -29.59 11.76 -30.29
CA GLU A 128 -31.00 11.65 -29.89
C GLU A 128 -31.85 12.78 -30.48
N LYS A 129 -31.35 14.02 -30.49
CA LYS A 129 -32.03 15.17 -31.12
C LYS A 129 -32.13 15.05 -32.64
N GLN A 130 -31.12 14.47 -33.30
CA GLN A 130 -31.15 14.22 -34.75
C GLN A 130 -32.18 13.15 -35.15
N GLY A 131 -32.47 12.20 -34.24
CA GLY A 131 -33.43 11.12 -34.49
C GLY A 131 -32.96 10.22 -35.64
N TYR A 132 -33.77 10.09 -36.69
CA TYR A 132 -33.44 9.29 -37.88
C TYR A 132 -32.85 10.11 -39.04
N ASN A 133 -32.76 11.43 -38.90
CA ASN A 133 -32.23 12.30 -39.96
C ASN A 133 -30.69 12.42 -39.86
N THR A 134 -30.01 11.28 -39.79
CA THR A 134 -28.54 11.20 -39.62
C THR A 134 -27.76 11.46 -40.90
N GLY A 135 -28.42 11.47 -42.06
CA GLY A 135 -27.77 11.64 -43.36
C GLY A 135 -26.93 10.43 -43.81
N ILE A 136 -26.98 9.32 -43.07
CA ILE A 136 -26.28 8.08 -43.42
C ILE A 136 -26.84 7.54 -44.74
N THR A 137 -25.95 7.26 -45.67
CA THR A 137 -26.27 6.79 -47.03
C THR A 137 -26.14 5.28 -47.14
N TYR A 138 -26.78 4.71 -48.16
CA TYR A 138 -26.65 3.28 -48.48
C TYR A 138 -25.19 2.87 -48.69
N ASP A 139 -24.42 3.69 -49.42
CA ASP A 139 -23.04 3.36 -49.77
C ASP A 139 -22.13 3.30 -48.53
N GLN A 140 -22.42 4.10 -47.49
CA GLN A 140 -21.73 4.04 -46.20
C GLN A 140 -22.03 2.74 -45.45
N LEU A 141 -23.29 2.30 -45.45
CA LEU A 141 -23.67 1.02 -44.84
C LEU A 141 -23.10 -0.18 -45.63
N ALA A 142 -23.02 -0.08 -46.95
CA ALA A 142 -22.50 -1.16 -47.80
C ALA A 142 -20.97 -1.27 -47.77
N ARG A 143 -20.25 -0.14 -47.71
CA ARG A 143 -18.78 -0.12 -47.81
C ARG A 143 -18.07 -0.12 -46.46
N THR A 144 -18.70 0.46 -45.44
CA THR A 144 -18.11 0.62 -44.09
C THR A 144 -19.14 0.27 -43.00
N PRO A 145 -19.76 -0.92 -43.06
CA PRO A 145 -20.88 -1.31 -42.19
C PRO A 145 -20.56 -1.17 -40.70
N ASP A 146 -19.36 -1.59 -40.29
CA ASP A 146 -18.95 -1.67 -38.88
C ASP A 146 -18.98 -0.30 -38.16
N ASN A 147 -18.76 0.79 -38.90
CA ASN A 147 -18.78 2.14 -38.35
C ASN A 147 -20.19 2.66 -38.05
N TYR A 148 -21.23 1.97 -38.55
CA TYR A 148 -22.62 2.41 -38.49
C TYR A 148 -23.54 1.39 -37.83
N ILE A 149 -23.01 0.30 -37.26
CA ILE A 149 -23.81 -0.64 -36.48
C ILE A 149 -24.38 0.09 -35.26
N GLY A 150 -25.68 -0.02 -35.02
CA GLY A 150 -26.36 0.65 -33.92
C GLY A 150 -26.75 2.11 -34.19
N GLU A 151 -26.34 2.69 -35.32
CA GLU A 151 -26.75 4.05 -35.70
C GLU A 151 -28.16 4.07 -36.28
N LYS A 152 -28.90 5.14 -35.98
CA LYS A 152 -30.23 5.39 -36.55
C LYS A 152 -30.13 5.79 -38.01
N VAL A 153 -30.98 5.22 -38.85
CA VAL A 153 -30.98 5.44 -40.30
C VAL A 153 -32.40 5.66 -40.82
N LYS A 154 -32.49 6.39 -41.94
CA LYS A 154 -33.73 6.64 -42.67
C LYS A 154 -33.52 6.40 -44.15
N PHE A 155 -34.31 5.50 -44.74
CA PHE A 155 -34.29 5.23 -46.17
C PHE A 155 -35.68 5.21 -46.74
N ARG A 156 -35.84 5.77 -47.94
CA ARG A 156 -37.04 5.63 -48.76
C ARG A 156 -36.72 4.70 -49.92
N GLY A 157 -37.66 3.83 -50.28
CA GLY A 157 -37.45 2.93 -51.39
C GLY A 157 -38.66 2.06 -51.69
N LYS A 158 -38.51 1.21 -52.70
CA LYS A 158 -39.54 0.29 -53.15
C LYS A 158 -39.28 -1.11 -52.59
N VAL A 159 -40.33 -1.75 -52.07
CA VAL A 159 -40.27 -3.12 -51.55
C VAL A 159 -40.20 -4.09 -52.73
N VAL A 160 -39.12 -4.85 -52.79
CA VAL A 160 -38.83 -5.82 -53.86
C VAL A 160 -39.32 -7.21 -53.51
N GLN A 161 -39.26 -7.57 -52.23
CA GLN A 161 -39.65 -8.88 -51.74
C GLN A 161 -40.11 -8.76 -50.30
N VAL A 162 -41.17 -9.49 -49.94
CA VAL A 162 -41.67 -9.61 -48.56
C VAL A 162 -41.63 -11.08 -48.13
N LEU A 163 -41.09 -11.33 -46.95
CA LEU A 163 -41.06 -12.62 -46.27
C LEU A 163 -41.72 -12.46 -44.90
N GLU A 164 -42.94 -12.95 -44.77
CA GLU A 164 -43.69 -12.93 -43.52
C GLU A 164 -43.40 -14.17 -42.71
N GLY A 165 -43.01 -13.99 -41.44
CA GLY A 165 -42.89 -15.05 -40.45
C GLY A 165 -43.86 -14.86 -39.29
N ASP A 166 -43.72 -15.69 -38.27
CA ASP A 166 -44.50 -15.57 -37.04
C ASP A 166 -43.99 -14.39 -36.19
N GLY A 167 -44.62 -13.22 -36.37
CA GLY A 167 -44.38 -12.01 -35.58
C GLY A 167 -43.39 -11.01 -36.19
N GLU A 168 -42.44 -11.47 -37.02
CA GLU A 168 -41.50 -10.61 -37.74
C GLU A 168 -41.73 -10.71 -39.26
N THR A 169 -41.71 -9.56 -39.93
CA THR A 169 -41.71 -9.47 -41.39
C THR A 169 -40.35 -8.97 -41.85
N GLN A 170 -39.79 -9.66 -42.85
CA GLN A 170 -38.52 -9.31 -43.49
C GLN A 170 -38.79 -8.81 -44.90
N ILE A 171 -38.13 -7.75 -45.31
CA ILE A 171 -38.29 -7.14 -46.62
C ILE A 171 -36.93 -6.87 -47.28
N ARG A 172 -36.92 -6.90 -48.60
CA ARG A 172 -35.84 -6.34 -49.42
C ARG A 172 -36.29 -5.01 -49.98
N LEU A 173 -35.63 -3.93 -49.59
CA LEU A 173 -35.95 -2.58 -50.02
C LEU A 173 -34.92 -2.10 -51.06
N ALA A 174 -35.39 -1.71 -52.26
CA ALA A 174 -34.59 -1.00 -53.24
C ALA A 174 -34.52 0.48 -52.86
N VAL A 175 -33.40 0.91 -52.29
CA VAL A 175 -33.22 2.28 -51.79
C VAL A 175 -33.26 3.27 -52.95
N ASN A 176 -34.11 4.30 -52.82
CA ASN A 176 -34.39 5.28 -53.88
C ASN A 176 -34.79 4.63 -55.22
N ASP A 177 -35.52 3.51 -55.15
CA ASP A 177 -36.00 2.73 -56.29
C ASP A 177 -34.88 2.18 -57.18
N ASN A 178 -33.67 2.08 -56.63
CA ASN A 178 -32.50 1.52 -57.30
C ASN A 178 -32.30 0.05 -56.92
N TYR A 179 -32.56 -0.85 -57.87
CA TYR A 179 -32.45 -2.31 -57.69
C TYR A 179 -31.02 -2.81 -57.48
N ASP A 180 -29.99 -1.99 -57.74
CA ASP A 180 -28.60 -2.30 -57.39
C ASP A 180 -28.29 -1.97 -55.92
N LYS A 181 -29.19 -1.24 -55.24
CA LYS A 181 -29.05 -0.81 -53.84
C LYS A 181 -30.11 -1.48 -52.97
N ILE A 182 -29.94 -2.79 -52.78
CA ILE A 182 -30.84 -3.58 -51.95
C ILE A 182 -30.40 -3.52 -50.49
N LEU A 183 -31.35 -3.20 -49.63
CA LEU A 183 -31.21 -3.22 -48.19
C LEU A 183 -32.13 -4.29 -47.62
N PHE A 184 -31.57 -5.15 -46.77
CA PHE A 184 -32.34 -6.09 -45.96
C PHE A 184 -32.92 -5.34 -44.78
N ALA A 185 -34.23 -5.42 -44.56
CA ALA A 185 -34.84 -4.81 -43.40
C ALA A 185 -35.83 -5.76 -42.74
N SER A 186 -35.90 -5.72 -41.41
CA SER A 186 -36.87 -6.52 -40.65
C SER A 186 -37.63 -5.66 -39.64
N PHE A 187 -38.87 -6.03 -39.38
CA PHE A 187 -39.74 -5.35 -38.43
C PHE A 187 -40.74 -6.29 -37.78
N ASP A 188 -41.15 -5.96 -36.55
CA ASP A 188 -42.27 -6.61 -35.90
C ASP A 188 -43.59 -6.22 -36.59
N ALA A 189 -44.44 -7.19 -36.89
CA ALA A 189 -45.70 -6.96 -37.59
C ALA A 189 -46.65 -5.97 -36.86
N SER A 190 -46.46 -5.77 -35.55
CA SER A 190 -47.24 -4.81 -34.75
C SER A 190 -46.90 -3.34 -34.99
N ILE A 191 -45.76 -3.01 -35.60
CA ILE A 191 -45.36 -1.60 -35.82
C ILE A 191 -46.09 -0.96 -37.01
N VAL A 192 -46.76 -1.76 -37.84
CA VAL A 192 -47.50 -1.30 -39.02
C VAL A 192 -49.00 -1.41 -38.81
N GLY A 193 -49.74 -0.37 -39.19
CA GLY A 193 -51.21 -0.39 -39.21
C GLY A 193 -51.79 -1.08 -40.45
N LEU A 194 -51.03 -1.09 -41.55
CA LEU A 194 -51.38 -1.75 -42.81
C LEU A 194 -50.24 -2.67 -43.24
N ARG A 195 -50.60 -3.81 -43.82
CA ARG A 195 -49.66 -4.80 -44.36
C ARG A 195 -48.79 -4.16 -45.45
N VAL A 196 -47.47 -4.38 -45.38
CA VAL A 196 -46.52 -3.99 -46.43
C VAL A 196 -46.51 -5.06 -47.50
N LEU A 197 -46.68 -4.67 -48.76
CA LEU A 197 -46.67 -5.58 -49.92
C LEU A 197 -45.47 -5.33 -50.83
N GLU A 198 -45.23 -6.28 -51.73
CA GLU A 198 -44.31 -6.06 -52.84
C GLU A 198 -44.80 -4.91 -53.71
N ASP A 199 -43.84 -4.18 -54.29
CA ASP A 199 -44.03 -2.95 -55.05
C ASP A 199 -44.45 -1.69 -54.25
N ASP A 200 -44.69 -1.78 -52.94
CA ASP A 200 -44.96 -0.62 -52.10
C ASP A 200 -43.75 0.31 -52.00
N THR A 201 -43.99 1.63 -52.01
CA THR A 201 -42.94 2.62 -51.78
C THR A 201 -43.07 3.18 -50.37
N ILE A 202 -42.13 2.82 -49.50
CA ILE A 202 -42.17 3.14 -48.08
C ILE A 202 -40.93 3.90 -47.64
N THR A 203 -41.04 4.62 -46.52
CA THR A 203 -39.91 5.18 -45.78
C THR A 203 -39.71 4.41 -44.49
N ILE A 204 -38.56 3.78 -44.36
CA ILE A 204 -38.16 3.02 -43.17
C ILE A 204 -37.27 3.90 -42.27
N MET A 205 -37.48 3.78 -40.97
CA MET A 205 -36.68 4.41 -39.93
C MET A 205 -36.31 3.34 -38.89
N GLY A 206 -35.03 3.14 -38.68
CA GLY A 206 -34.55 2.02 -37.86
C GLY A 206 -33.09 2.14 -37.48
N ILE A 207 -32.54 1.03 -37.00
CA ILE A 207 -31.16 0.88 -36.54
C ILE A 207 -30.41 -0.01 -37.53
N SER A 208 -29.24 0.45 -37.98
CA SER A 208 -28.36 -0.34 -38.85
C SER A 208 -27.81 -1.56 -38.11
N ALA A 209 -27.91 -2.74 -38.74
CA ALA A 209 -27.54 -4.04 -38.19
C ALA A 209 -26.25 -4.62 -38.82
N GLY A 210 -25.54 -3.85 -39.64
CA GLY A 210 -24.33 -4.29 -40.35
C GLY A 210 -24.64 -5.00 -41.67
N LEU A 211 -23.78 -5.92 -42.12
CA LEU A 211 -24.00 -6.71 -43.33
C LEU A 211 -24.63 -8.07 -43.02
N ILE A 212 -25.64 -8.43 -43.79
CA ILE A 212 -26.24 -9.76 -43.80
C ILE A 212 -25.75 -10.50 -45.04
N SER A 213 -25.18 -11.69 -44.85
CA SER A 213 -24.65 -12.51 -45.93
C SER A 213 -25.46 -13.80 -46.12
N TYR A 214 -25.80 -14.14 -47.36
CA TYR A 214 -26.51 -15.37 -47.69
C TYR A 214 -26.03 -15.98 -49.00
N ASP A 215 -26.27 -17.28 -49.17
CA ASP A 215 -25.91 -18.01 -50.37
C ASP A 215 -26.92 -17.78 -51.49
N SER A 216 -26.43 -17.31 -52.64
CA SER A 216 -27.21 -17.17 -53.86
C SER A 216 -27.55 -18.54 -54.45
N THR A 217 -28.68 -18.64 -55.14
CA THR A 217 -29.06 -19.83 -55.94
C THR A 217 -28.05 -20.17 -57.04
N MET A 218 -27.19 -19.21 -57.40
CA MET A 218 -26.08 -19.39 -58.35
C MET A 218 -24.75 -19.78 -57.68
N GLY A 219 -24.72 -20.05 -56.37
CA GLY A 219 -23.56 -20.55 -55.65
C GLY A 219 -22.55 -19.50 -55.17
N GLY A 220 -22.89 -18.21 -55.22
CA GLY A 220 -22.07 -17.11 -54.68
C GLY A 220 -22.66 -16.51 -53.40
N GLN A 221 -21.81 -16.07 -52.47
CA GLN A 221 -22.25 -15.34 -51.28
C GLN A 221 -22.60 -13.89 -51.63
N ILE A 222 -23.79 -13.43 -51.23
CA ILE A 222 -24.24 -12.05 -51.39
C ILE A 222 -24.29 -11.41 -50.00
N SER A 223 -23.65 -10.26 -49.84
CA SER A 223 -23.68 -9.45 -48.62
C SER A 223 -24.41 -8.12 -48.88
N ILE A 224 -25.45 -7.83 -48.11
CA ILE A 224 -26.23 -6.59 -48.21
C ILE A 224 -26.40 -5.93 -46.83
N PRO A 225 -26.51 -4.60 -46.76
CA PRO A 225 -26.81 -3.90 -45.51
C PRO A 225 -28.12 -4.36 -44.88
N GLY A 226 -28.11 -4.54 -43.56
CA GLY A 226 -29.26 -4.88 -42.72
C GLY A 226 -29.74 -3.69 -41.89
N VAL A 227 -31.06 -3.54 -41.72
CA VAL A 227 -31.68 -2.55 -40.82
C VAL A 227 -32.81 -3.20 -40.03
N SER A 228 -32.79 -3.02 -38.71
CA SER A 228 -33.93 -3.33 -37.85
C SER A 228 -34.82 -2.10 -37.78
N ILE A 229 -36.04 -2.20 -38.30
CA ILE A 229 -36.95 -1.05 -38.45
C ILE A 229 -37.76 -0.87 -37.17
N GLU A 230 -37.81 0.37 -36.69
CA GLU A 230 -38.59 0.79 -35.53
C GLU A 230 -39.87 1.53 -35.94
N LYS A 231 -39.85 2.19 -37.10
CA LYS A 231 -41.01 2.92 -37.65
C LYS A 231 -41.05 2.85 -39.18
N ILE A 232 -42.24 2.66 -39.73
CA ILE A 232 -42.51 2.68 -41.18
C ILE A 232 -43.50 3.81 -41.48
N GLU A 233 -43.23 4.58 -42.53
CA GLU A 233 -44.15 5.55 -43.13
C GLU A 233 -44.51 5.07 -44.54
N GLN A 234 -45.79 4.78 -44.77
CA GLN A 234 -46.40 4.31 -46.01
C GLN A 234 -47.04 5.47 -46.77
#